data_AF-A0A2D5WKV0-F1
#
_entry.id   AF-A0A2D5WKV0-F1
#
_cell.length_a   1.000
_cell.length_b   1.000
_cell.length_c   1.000
_cell.angle_alpha   90.00
_cell.angle_beta   90.00
_cell.angle_gamma   90.00
#
_symmetry.space_group_name_H-M   'P 1'
#
loop_
_entity.id
_entity.type
_entity.pdbx_description
1 polymer ?
#
loop_
_entity_poly.entity_id
_entity_poly.type
_entity_poly.pdbx_seq_one_letter_code
_entity_poly.pdbx_strand_id
1 'polypeptide(L)' 'MNFPNPWITILSFVYIFFNGFIAFQLSRKIVDIYLEKFNTRFFKSLEPIIGSLGFIGTFGGGLLILYFFIINIS' A
#
# COMPACT_ATOMS: atom_id res chain seq x y z
N MET A 1 -3.57 -16.08 -27.80
CA MET A 1 -3.51 -15.43 -26.48
C MET A 1 -4.87 -14.79 -26.22
N ASN A 2 -5.59 -15.22 -25.19
CA ASN A 2 -6.72 -14.44 -24.70
C ASN A 2 -6.13 -13.24 -23.98
N PHE A 3 -6.14 -12.08 -24.62
CA PHE A 3 -5.74 -10.85 -23.96
C PHE A 3 -6.71 -10.60 -22.81
N PRO A 4 -6.22 -10.38 -21.57
CA PRO A 4 -7.10 -9.96 -20.49
C PRO A 4 -7.83 -8.69 -20.94
N ASN A 5 -9.10 -8.58 -20.57
CA ASN A 5 -9.96 -7.48 -21.00
C ASN A 5 -9.22 -6.14 -20.84
N PRO A 6 -9.02 -5.36 -21.93
CA PRO A 6 -8.19 -4.16 -21.89
C PRO A 6 -8.71 -3.14 -20.87
N TRP A 7 -10.03 -3.11 -20.62
CA TRP A 7 -10.64 -2.26 -19.61
C TRP A 7 -10.23 -2.66 -18.19
N ILE A 8 -10.17 -3.97 -17.88
CA ILE A 8 -9.70 -4.47 -16.58
C ILE A 8 -8.22 -4.11 -16.36
N THR A 9 -7.41 -4.21 -17.42
CA THR A 9 -5.99 -3.83 -17.36
C THR A 9 -5.81 -2.35 -17.03
N ILE A 10 -6.55 -1.47 -17.71
CA ILE A 10 -6.51 -0.02 -17.47
C ILE A 10 -6.98 0.31 -16.04
N LEU A 11 -8.10 -0.27 -15.61
CA LEU A 11 -8.62 -0.07 -14.25
C LEU A 11 -7.63 -0.54 -13.18
N SER A 12 -6.98 -1.69 -13.41
CA SER A 12 -5.95 -2.22 -12.51
C SER A 12 -4.76 -1.29 -12.41
N PHE A 13 -4.29 -0.73 -13.52
CA PHE A 13 -3.21 0.24 -13.53
C PHE A 13 -3.55 1.49 -12.71
N VAL A 14 -4.73 2.08 -12.97
CA VAL A 14 -5.22 3.26 -12.25
C VAL A 14 -5.34 2.95 -10.76
N TYR A 15 -5.92 1.81 -10.41
CA TYR A 15 -6.06 1.38 -9.03
C TYR A 15 -4.71 1.23 -8.32
N ILE A 16 -3.74 0.55 -8.94
CA ILE A 16 -2.41 0.33 -8.36
C ILE A 16 -1.71 1.67 -8.10
N PHE A 17 -1.82 2.62 -9.03
CA PHE A 17 -1.24 3.95 -8.87
C PHE A 17 -1.83 4.69 -7.66
N PHE A 18 -3.15 4.79 -7.58
CA PHE A 18 -3.82 5.46 -6.46
C PHE A 18 -3.60 4.72 -5.13
N ASN A 19 -3.63 3.40 -5.13
CA ASN A 19 -3.35 2.58 -3.96
C ASN A 19 -1.91 2.82 -3.46
N GLY A 20 -0.93 2.93 -4.36
CA GLY A 20 0.44 3.26 -4.02
C GLY A 20 0.55 4.64 -3.35
N PHE A 21 -0.11 5.65 -3.92
CA PHE A 21 -0.14 6.99 -3.34
C PHE A 21 -0.78 7.02 -1.94
N ILE A 22 -1.94 6.37 -1.77
CA ILE A 22 -2.63 6.29 -0.48
C ILE A 22 -1.80 5.52 0.54
N ALA A 23 -1.22 4.38 0.15
CA ALA A 23 -0.36 3.57 1.02
C ALA A 23 0.88 4.35 1.48
N PHE A 24 1.48 5.17 0.61
CA PHE A 24 2.59 6.05 0.98
C PHE A 24 2.16 7.10 2.01
N GLN A 25 1.03 7.77 1.80
CA GLN A 25 0.54 8.78 2.74
C GLN A 25 0.18 8.17 4.11
N LEU A 26 -0.42 6.98 4.12
CA LEU A 26 -0.72 6.26 5.36
C LEU A 26 0.55 5.77 6.07
N SER A 27 1.52 5.25 5.32
CA SER A 27 2.84 4.86 5.86
C SER A 27 3.51 6.03 6.58
N ARG A 28 3.53 7.22 5.97
CA ARG A 28 4.05 8.44 6.62
C ARG A 28 3.32 8.77 7.92
N LYS A 29 2.00 8.74 7.90
CA LYS A 29 1.19 9.01 9.10
C LYS A 29 1.43 8.00 10.23
N ILE A 30 1.64 6.72 9.89
CA ILE A 30 1.99 5.67 10.86
C ILE A 30 3.35 5.97 11.49
N VAL A 31 4.32 6.39 10.68
CA VAL A 31 5.65 6.81 11.15
C VAL A 31 5.55 8.02 12.08
N ASP A 32 4.77 9.05 11.72
CA ASP A 32 4.59 10.24 12.54
C ASP A 32 4.04 9.87 13.94
N ILE A 33 2.98 9.06 13.99
CA ILE A 33 2.38 8.55 15.24
C ILE A 33 3.39 7.73 16.05
N TYR A 34 4.22 6.93 15.38
CA TYR A 34 5.26 6.14 16.03
C TYR A 34 6.33 7.03 16.69
N LEU A 35 6.83 8.04 15.97
CA LEU A 35 7.86 8.95 16.46
C LEU A 35 7.36 9.85 17.61
N GLU A 36 6.08 10.25 17.58
CA GLU A 36 5.45 10.96 18.70
C GLU A 36 5.46 10.14 20.00
N LYS A 37 5.28 8.82 19.88
CA LYS A 37 5.20 7.92 21.03
C LYS A 37 6.57 7.45 21.54
N PHE A 38 7.57 7.38 20.67
CA PHE A 38 8.90 6.86 21.01
C PHE A 38 10.00 7.90 20.79
N ASN A 39 10.45 8.54 21.87
CA ASN A 39 11.39 9.67 21.78
C ASN A 39 12.88 9.31 21.96
N THR A 40 13.22 8.04 22.18
CA THR A 40 14.59 7.58 22.41
C THR A 40 15.32 7.22 21.10
N ARG A 41 16.65 7.44 21.06
CA ARG A 41 17.51 7.29 19.86
C ARG A 41 17.39 5.91 19.19
N PHE A 42 17.24 4.86 19.99
CA PHE A 42 17.09 3.50 19.49
C PHE A 42 15.77 3.31 18.73
N PHE A 43 14.64 3.73 19.30
CA PHE A 43 13.35 3.56 18.67
C PHE A 43 13.20 4.43 17.41
N LYS A 44 13.78 5.64 17.40
CA LYS A 44 13.85 6.45 16.18
C LYS A 44 14.56 5.74 15.02
N SER A 45 15.55 4.88 15.31
CA SER A 45 16.22 4.11 14.25
C SER A 45 15.35 3.04 13.58
N LEU A 46 14.22 2.67 14.20
CA LEU A 46 13.25 1.72 13.64
C LEU A 46 12.23 2.40 12.70
N GLU A 47 12.24 3.73 12.61
CA GLU A 47 11.42 4.52 11.68
C GLU A 47 11.30 3.92 10.26
N PRO A 48 12.40 3.60 9.54
CA PRO A 48 12.31 3.04 8.19
C PRO A 48 11.61 1.68 8.16
N ILE A 49 11.74 0.87 9.21
CA ILE A 49 11.08 -0.44 9.31
C ILE A 49 9.58 -0.23 9.49
N ILE A 50 9.18 0.66 10.41
CA ILE A 50 7.78 0.99 10.66
C ILE A 50 7.10 1.56 9.41
N GLY A 51 7.77 2.48 8.72
CA GLY A 51 7.29 3.03 7.44
C GLY A 51 7.13 1.95 6.37
N SER A 52 8.13 1.07 6.23
CA SER A 52 8.07 -0.03 5.27
C SER A 52 6.95 -1.01 5.58
N LEU A 53 6.76 -1.41 6.84
CA LEU A 53 5.67 -2.28 7.26
C LEU A 53 4.30 -1.63 7.02
N GLY A 54 4.14 -0.35 7.35
CA GLY A 54 2.93 0.40 7.08
C GLY A 54 2.60 0.47 5.58
N PHE A 55 3.62 0.71 4.74
CA PHE A 55 3.45 0.72 3.29
C PHE A 55 3.09 -0.66 2.75
N ILE A 56 3.85 -1.70 3.09
CA ILE A 56 3.63 -3.08 2.61
C ILE A 56 2.25 -3.58 3.02
N GLY A 57 1.85 -3.36 4.28
CA GLY A 57 0.54 -3.78 4.76
C GLY A 57 -0.59 -3.08 4.02
N THR A 58 -0.50 -1.76 3.86
CA THR A 58 -1.55 -0.98 3.20
C THR A 58 -1.61 -1.26 1.70
N PHE A 59 -0.45 -1.19 1.02
CA PHE A 59 -0.36 -1.42 -0.42
C PHE A 59 -0.72 -2.86 -0.77
N GLY A 60 -0.16 -3.84 -0.05
CA GLY A 60 -0.46 -5.27 -0.22
C GLY A 60 -1.93 -5.59 0.06
N GLY A 61 -2.53 -4.99 1.09
CA GLY A 61 -3.96 -5.08 1.34
C GLY A 61 -4.80 -4.57 0.17
N GLY A 62 -4.44 -3.42 -0.42
CA GLY A 62 -5.09 -2.93 -1.64
C GLY A 62 -4.91 -3.86 -2.84
N LEU A 63 -3.72 -4.46 -3.02
CA LEU A 63 -3.50 -5.44 -4.08
C LEU A 63 -4.35 -6.71 -3.90
N LEU A 64 -4.56 -7.16 -2.66
CA LEU A 64 -5.48 -8.28 -2.37
C LEU A 64 -6.92 -7.92 -2.76
N ILE A 65 -7.37 -6.70 -2.44
CA ILE A 65 -8.70 -6.22 -2.85
C ILE A 65 -8.81 -6.22 -4.39
N LEU A 66 -7.80 -5.70 -5.10
CA LEU A 66 -7.78 -5.72 -6.55
C LEU A 66 -7.81 -7.14 -7.12
N TYR A 67 -7.05 -8.06 -6.54
CA TYR A 67 -7.03 -9.47 -6.96
C TYR A 67 -8.42 -10.11 -6.84
N PHE A 68 -9.09 -9.93 -5.69
CA PHE A 68 -10.45 -10.44 -5.52
C PHE A 68 -11.43 -9.77 -6.48
N PHE A 69 -11.30 -8.47 -6.73
CA PHE A 69 -12.12 -7.75 -7.71
C PHE A 69 -11.97 -8.36 -9.12
N ILE A 70 -10.73 -8.57 -9.58
CA ILE A 70 -10.45 -9.14 -10.90
C ILE A 70 -11.07 -10.53 -11.02
N ILE A 71 -10.92 -11.40 -10.01
CA ILE A 71 -11.49 -12.75 -10.05
C ILE A 71 -13.01 -12.74 -10.13
N ASN A 72 -13.69 -11.83 -9.42
CA ASN A 72 -15.15 -11.79 -9.40
C ASN A 72 -15.77 -11.18 -10.67
N ILE A 73 -14.98 -10.48 -11.49
CA ILE A 73 -15.46 -9.78 -12.70
C ILE A 73 -14.94 -10.38 -14.01
N SER A 74 -14.03 -11.36 -13.93
CA SER A 74 -13.49 -12.11 -15.08
C SER A 74 -14.34 -13.35 -15.35
#